data_AF-A0A8I2K3D4-F1
#
_entry.id   AF-A0A8I2K3D4-F1
#
_cell.length_a   1.000
_cell.length_b   1.000
_cell.length_c   1.000
_cell.angle_alpha   90.00
_cell.angle_beta   90.00
_cell.angle_gamma   90.00
#
_symmetry.space_group_name_H-M   'P 1'
#
loop_
_entity.id
_entity.type
_entity.pdbx_description
1 polymer ?
#
loop_
_entity_poly.entity_id
_entity_poly.type
_entity_poly.pdbx_seq_one_letter_code
_entity_poly.pdbx_strand_id
1 'polypeptide(L)' 'MQEAVFDSRLLKDGHLYCPKEFAKPEAKFKVIVTLPDKEVEDASESDMEMAAAVDNSDDFLSHEELEYYLSLDEK' A
#
# COMPACT_ATOMS: atom_id res chain seq x y z
N MET A 1 -16.11 -6.01 -17.77
CA MET A 1 -15.81 -5.31 -16.50
C MET A 1 -16.09 -3.84 -16.76
N GLN A 2 -16.88 -3.16 -15.92
CA GLN A 2 -17.09 -1.71 -16.10
C GLN A 2 -15.91 -1.00 -15.43
N GLU A 3 -15.14 -0.26 -16.22
CA GLU A 3 -13.99 0.50 -15.76
C GLU A 3 -14.37 1.98 -15.72
N ALA A 4 -14.08 2.63 -14.59
CA ALA A 4 -14.25 4.07 -14.42
C ALA A 4 -12.86 4.68 -14.20
N VAL A 5 -12.50 5.63 -15.06
CA VAL A 5 -11.24 6.37 -14.99
C VAL A 5 -11.57 7.80 -14.59
N PHE A 6 -10.90 8.30 -13.55
CA PHE A 6 -11.08 9.66 -13.06
C PHE A 6 -9.76 10.21 -12.53
N ASP A 7 -9.63 11.53 -12.56
CA ASP A 7 -8.47 12.20 -11.99
C ASP A 7 -8.57 12.20 -10.46
N SER A 8 -7.52 11.70 -9.81
CA SER A 8 -7.36 11.75 -8.36
C SER A 8 -6.19 12.65 -7.99
N ARG A 9 -6.14 13.06 -6.72
CA ARG A 9 -5.06 13.86 -6.15
C ARG A 9 -4.79 13.39 -4.72
N LEU A 10 -3.53 13.54 -4.29
CA LEU A 10 -3.17 13.35 -2.89
C LEU A 10 -3.76 14.50 -2.06
N LEU A 11 -4.47 14.16 -1.00
CA LEU A 11 -4.95 15.09 0.00
C LEU A 11 -3.83 15.42 1.00
N LYS A 12 -4.02 16.48 1.78
CA LYS A 12 -3.01 16.94 2.76
C LYS A 12 -2.70 15.92 3.86
N ASP A 13 -3.62 15.00 4.09
CA ASP A 13 -3.54 13.92 5.08
C ASP A 13 -3.00 12.61 4.49
N GLY A 14 -2.55 12.61 3.23
CA GLY A 14 -1.99 11.44 2.56
C GLY A 14 -3.01 10.53 1.88
N HIS A 15 -4.32 10.80 2.00
CA HIS A 15 -5.34 10.01 1.32
C HIS A 15 -5.50 10.39 -0.16
N LEU A 16 -5.89 9.43 -1.00
CA LEU A 16 -6.30 9.72 -2.38
C LEU A 16 -7.72 10.27 -2.41
N TYR A 17 -7.92 11.38 -3.12
CA TYR A 17 -9.24 11.95 -3.35
C TYR A 17 -10.13 10.99 -4.16
N CYS A 18 -11.32 10.69 -3.64
CA CYS A 18 -12.35 9.94 -4.33
C CYS A 18 -13.54 10.86 -4.69
N PRO A 19 -13.93 10.94 -5.98
CA PRO A 19 -15.14 11.66 -6.38
C PRO A 19 -16.40 11.09 -5.71
N LYS A 20 -17.33 11.99 -5.33
CA LYS A 20 -18.54 11.62 -4.57
C LYS A 20 -19.44 10.60 -5.29
N GLU A 21 -19.41 10.58 -6.61
CA GLU A 21 -20.15 9.63 -7.44
C GLU A 21 -19.67 8.17 -7.28
N PHE A 22 -18.41 7.98 -6.91
CA PHE A 22 -17.83 6.67 -6.62
C PHE A 22 -17.85 6.34 -5.12
N ALA A 23 -18.08 7.31 -4.25
CA ALA A 23 -18.09 7.13 -2.80
C ALA A 23 -19.32 6.31 -2.33
N LYS A 24 -19.20 4.97 -2.39
CA LYS A 24 -20.18 4.02 -1.84
C LYS A 24 -19.58 3.33 -0.61
N PRO A 25 -20.33 3.21 0.52
CA PRO A 25 -19.81 2.67 1.79
C PRO A 25 -19.20 1.26 1.71
N GLU A 26 -19.68 0.43 0.78
CA GLU A 26 -19.26 -0.97 0.63
C GLU A 26 -18.54 -1.23 -0.71
N ALA A 27 -18.15 -0.18 -1.43
CA ALA A 27 -17.44 -0.39 -2.69
C ALA A 27 -16.01 -0.88 -2.44
N LYS A 28 -15.67 -1.99 -3.10
CA LYS A 28 -14.30 -2.50 -3.18
C LYS A 28 -13.67 -1.94 -4.45
N PHE A 29 -12.60 -1.18 -4.29
CA PHE A 29 -11.85 -0.61 -5.41
C PHE A 29 -10.53 -1.36 -5.61
N LYS A 30 -10.16 -1.55 -6.87
CA LYS A 30 -8.78 -1.87 -7.24
C LYS A 30 -8.15 -0.58 -7.75
N VAL A 31 -7.20 -0.02 -6.99
CA VAL A 31 -6.47 1.20 -7.38
C VAL A 31 -5.20 0.77 -8.10
N ILE A 32 -4.97 1.33 -9.30
CA ILE A 32 -3.74 1.15 -10.06
C ILE A 32 -3.15 2.55 -10.25
N VAL A 33 -1.99 2.78 -9.65
CA VAL A 33 -1.24 4.04 -9.82
C VAL A 33 -0.22 3.81 -10.92
N THR A 34 -0.22 4.67 -11.93
CA THR A 34 0.78 4.65 -13.00
C THR A 34 1.55 5.97 -12.94
N LEU A 35 2.84 5.87 -12.66
CA LEU A 35 3.75 7.01 -12.74
C LEU A 35 4.25 7.11 -14.20
N PRO A 36 4.35 8.32 -14.78
CA PRO A 36 4.87 8.47 -16.12
C PRO A 36 6.33 7.98 -16.17
N ASP A 37 6.68 7.20 -17.20
CA ASP A 37 7.98 6.52 -17.34
C ASP A 37 9.22 7.42 -17.14
N LYS A 38 9.08 8.75 -17.30
CA LYS A 38 10.16 9.72 -17.10
C LYS A 38 10.47 10.05 -15.64
N GLU A 39 9.59 9.71 -14.69
CA GLU A 39 9.82 9.91 -13.25
C GLU A 39 10.18 8.60 -12.53
N VAL A 40 10.06 7.45 -13.22
CA VAL A 40 10.44 6.14 -12.69
C VAL A 40 11.96 5.88 -12.82
N GLU A 41 12.66 6.60 -13.70
CA GLU A 41 14.14 6.56 -13.74
C GLU A 41 14.79 7.12 -12.45
N ASP A 42 14.07 7.95 -11.67
CA ASP A 42 14.57 8.56 -10.43
C ASP A 42 14.19 7.77 -9.16
N ALA A 43 13.22 6.86 -9.24
CA ALA A 43 12.93 5.94 -8.14
C ALA A 43 13.84 4.72 -8.31
N SER A 44 15.05 4.80 -7.75
CA SER A 44 15.97 3.69 -7.81
C SER A 44 15.35 2.45 -7.16
N GLU A 45 15.72 1.27 -7.61
CA GLU A 45 15.29 0.00 -7.00
C GLU A 45 15.53 0.01 -5.47
N SER A 46 16.60 0.70 -5.04
CA SER A 46 16.92 0.96 -3.63
C SER A 46 15.90 1.83 -2.89
N ASP A 47 15.28 2.81 -3.55
CA ASP A 47 14.26 3.67 -2.93
C ASP A 47 12.96 2.90 -2.73
N MET A 48 12.62 1.99 -3.67
CA MET A 48 11.48 1.10 -3.54
C MET A 48 11.70 0.07 -2.42
N GLU A 49 12.89 -0.53 -2.34
CA GLU A 49 13.26 -1.44 -1.25
C GLU A 49 13.24 -0.75 0.11
N MET A 50 13.76 0.48 0.19
CA MET A 50 13.79 1.26 1.43
C MET A 50 12.39 1.69 1.88
N ALA A 51 11.52 2.09 0.94
CA ALA A 51 10.11 2.36 1.24
C ALA A 51 9.40 1.10 1.77
N ALA A 52 9.61 -0.04 1.12
CA ALA A 52 9.05 -1.32 1.58
C ALA A 52 9.58 -1.74 2.95
N ALA A 53 10.85 -1.45 3.26
CA ALA A 53 11.43 -1.74 4.58
C ALA A 53 10.86 -0.84 5.69
N VAL A 54 10.57 0.44 5.38
CA VAL A 54 9.95 1.39 6.31
C VAL A 54 8.46 1.07 6.51
N ASP A 55 7.73 0.73 5.45
CA ASP A 55 6.31 0.36 5.57
C ASP A 55 6.11 -0.90 6.43
N ASN A 56 7.08 -1.82 6.42
CA ASN A 56 7.08 -3.03 7.26
C ASN A 56 7.81 -2.83 8.61
N SER A 57 8.30 -1.63 8.93
CA SER A 57 9.15 -1.45 10.13
C SER A 57 8.38 -1.62 11.44
N ASP A 58 7.07 -1.39 11.41
CA ASP A 58 6.17 -1.60 12.56
C ASP A 58 5.44 -2.95 12.50
N ASP A 59 5.66 -3.73 11.43
CA ASP A 59 5.03 -5.04 11.18
C ASP A 59 5.95 -6.20 11.59
N PHE A 60 6.82 -5.96 12.57
CA PHE A 60 7.62 -7.00 13.22
C PHE A 60 6.80 -7.68 14.31
N LEU A 61 6.87 -9.01 14.34
CA LEU A 61 6.33 -9.80 15.43
C LEU A 61 6.89 -9.30 16.76
N SER A 62 5.99 -9.04 17.71
CA SER A 62 6.38 -8.80 19.10
C SER A 62 7.14 -10.01 19.66
N HIS A 63 7.88 -9.80 20.74
CA HIS A 63 8.63 -10.89 21.38
C HIS A 63 7.72 -12.07 21.77
N GLU A 64 6.51 -11.77 22.24
CA GLU A 64 5.51 -12.78 22.60
C GLU A 64 5.03 -13.59 21.39
N GLU A 65 4.81 -12.94 20.24
CA GLU A 65 4.41 -13.61 19.01
C GLU A 65 5.54 -14.49 18.45
N LEU A 66 6.78 -14.00 18.50
CA LEU A 66 7.96 -14.80 18.13
C LEU A 66 8.08 -16.06 18.99
N GLU A 67 7.95 -15.93 20.31
CA GLU A 67 8.00 -17.07 21.24
C GLU A 67 6.85 -18.05 20.97
N TYR A 68 5.65 -17.56 20.66
CA TYR A 68 4.53 -18.40 20.28
C TYR A 68 4.86 -19.25 19.05
N TYR A 69 5.35 -18.64 17.96
CA TYR A 69 5.68 -19.39 16.74
C TYR A 69 6.88 -20.32 16.92
N LEU A 70 7.89 -19.94 17.71
CA LEU A 70 9.06 -20.78 17.98
C LEU A 70 8.77 -21.97 18.89
N SER A 71 7.71 -21.88 19.71
CA SER A 71 7.26 -22.95 20.60
C SER A 71 6.17 -23.84 20.01
N LEU A 72 5.74 -23.57 18.77
CA LEU A 72 4.92 -24.51 18.02
C LEU A 72 5.80 -25.71 17.63
N ASP A 73 5.72 -26.78 18.41
CA ASP A 73 6.27 -28.07 18.02
C ASP A 73 5.76 -28.44 16.61
N GLU A 74 6.69 -28.71 15.69
CA GLU A 74 6.37 -29.24 14.37
C GLU A 74 5.61 -30.56 14.53
N LYS A 75 4.29 -30.53 14.35
CA LYS A 75 3.45 -31.74 14.35
C LYS A 75 3.61 -32.56 13.08
#